data_AF-A0A2I0T035-F1
#
_entry.id   AF-A0A2I0T035-F1
#
_cell.length_a   1.000
_cell.length_b   1.000
_cell.length_c   1.000
_cell.angle_alpha   90.00
_cell.angle_beta   90.00
_cell.angle_gamma   90.00
#
_symmetry.space_group_name_H-M   'P 1'
#
loop_
_entity.id
_entity.type
_entity.pdbx_description
1 polymer ?
#
loop_
_entity_poly.entity_id
_entity_poly.type
_entity_poly.pdbx_seq_one_letter_code
_entity_poly.pdbx_strand_id
1 'polypeptide(L)'
;MCGRYGHQLCTTQRWLDFQGDKNNGLAPLQIDFHLVANDSQPGEGIQPLDGQAWGCHEALSPQDQPCSCQDCAQACPPVLAPTSPPPPFRLGNADGALVVCGLLFGLLAITFIAVLLCRRRWPKATAPKAQPAPASSCSRRLSDGSHRLLANAFRWWGTWVAGHPVAVLVVAVVVAGGLAAGLATLRLTTDPVELWSAPGSRARQEKAFHDQHFGPFFRTNQIIVTAPGRAGVGYESVLLGAKNFSGVLTTPPAWP
;
A
#
# COMPACT_ATOMS: atom_id res chain seq x y z
N MET A 1 9.89 -11.33 34.77
CA MET A 1 10.49 -11.45 36.12
C MET A 1 12.00 -11.70 36.03
N CYS A 2 12.74 -10.98 35.17
CA CYS A 2 14.18 -11.22 34.96
C CYS A 2 14.98 -9.91 35.03
N GLY A 3 14.41 -8.92 35.73
CA GLY A 3 14.92 -7.55 35.82
C GLY A 3 15.36 -6.99 34.46
N ARG A 4 16.62 -6.56 34.43
CA ARG A 4 17.29 -5.89 33.31
C ARG A 4 17.50 -6.72 32.04
N TYR A 5 17.40 -8.05 32.10
CA TYR A 5 17.71 -8.91 30.95
C TYR A 5 16.55 -9.03 29.95
N GLY A 6 15.35 -8.57 30.32
CA GLY A 6 14.15 -8.72 29.47
C GLY A 6 13.80 -10.19 29.23
N HIS A 7 12.85 -10.47 28.32
CA HIS A 7 12.44 -11.86 28.03
C HIS A 7 13.46 -12.61 27.15
N GLN A 8 14.10 -11.93 26.20
CA GLN A 8 14.98 -12.57 25.20
C GLN A 8 16.29 -13.11 25.80
N LEU A 9 16.81 -12.46 26.85
CA LEU A 9 18.06 -12.86 27.50
C LEU A 9 17.81 -13.48 28.89
N CYS A 10 16.57 -13.86 29.19
CA CYS A 10 16.26 -14.52 30.46
C CYS A 10 16.55 -16.01 30.37
N THR A 11 17.49 -16.47 31.18
CA THR A 11 17.76 -17.88 31.43
C THR A 11 17.17 -18.27 32.79
N THR A 12 17.01 -19.57 33.04
CA THR A 12 16.54 -20.07 34.34
C THR A 12 17.38 -19.53 35.51
N GLN A 13 18.70 -19.48 35.35
CA GLN A 13 19.62 -18.90 36.33
C GLN A 13 19.29 -17.43 36.62
N ARG A 14 19.19 -16.59 35.57
CA ARG A 14 18.91 -15.15 35.72
C ARG A 14 17.53 -14.87 36.33
N TRP A 15 16.56 -15.74 36.06
CA TRP A 15 15.24 -15.67 36.68
C TRP A 15 15.32 -15.95 38.18
N LEU A 16 15.99 -17.04 38.60
CA LEU A 16 16.19 -17.37 40.01
C LEU A 16 17.01 -16.31 40.75
N ASP A 17 18.11 -15.83 40.15
CA ASP A 17 18.91 -14.73 40.69
C ASP A 17 18.03 -13.50 40.97
N PHE A 18 17.09 -13.19 40.07
CA PHE A 18 16.17 -12.08 40.28
C PHE A 18 15.19 -12.34 41.43
N GLN A 19 14.70 -13.57 41.62
CA GLN A 19 13.82 -13.93 42.73
C GLN A 19 14.54 -13.88 44.09
N GLY A 20 15.84 -14.15 44.10
CA GLY A 20 16.69 -14.13 45.30
C GLY A 20 17.37 -12.79 45.58
N ASP A 21 17.36 -11.83 44.65
CA ASP A 21 18.01 -10.52 44.84
C ASP A 21 17.17 -9.60 45.73
N LYS A 22 17.59 -9.41 46.99
CA LYS A 22 16.91 -8.50 47.94
C LYS A 22 16.85 -7.04 47.47
N ASN A 23 17.72 -6.65 46.54
CA ASN A 23 17.77 -5.28 46.04
C ASN A 23 16.68 -5.00 44.97
N ASN A 24 15.93 -6.02 44.54
CA ASN A 24 14.81 -5.84 43.61
C ASN A 24 13.58 -5.17 44.28
N GLY A 25 13.58 -5.01 45.61
CA GLY A 25 12.49 -4.39 46.39
C GLY A 25 11.29 -5.30 46.66
N LEU A 26 11.35 -6.57 46.27
CA LEU A 26 10.30 -7.58 46.43
C LEU A 26 10.77 -8.78 47.27
N ALA A 27 12.01 -9.22 47.08
CA ALA A 27 12.57 -10.35 47.81
C ALA A 27 12.91 -9.95 49.26
N PRO A 28 12.44 -10.70 50.27
CA PRO A 28 12.63 -10.32 51.67
C PRO A 28 14.06 -10.52 52.18
N LEU A 29 14.86 -11.37 51.51
CA LEU A 29 16.24 -11.68 51.87
C LEU A 29 17.03 -12.12 50.64
N GLN A 30 18.37 -12.09 50.74
CA GLN A 30 19.26 -12.50 49.65
C GLN A 30 19.34 -14.03 49.59
N ILE A 31 19.01 -14.62 48.44
CA ILE A 31 19.16 -16.05 48.16
C ILE A 31 20.00 -16.22 46.89
N ASP A 32 21.15 -16.88 47.02
CA ASP A 32 22.02 -17.18 45.88
C ASP A 32 21.71 -18.60 45.37
N PHE A 33 21.02 -18.68 44.23
CA PHE A 33 20.66 -19.94 43.61
C PHE A 33 21.82 -20.44 42.75
N HIS A 34 22.27 -21.67 42.96
CA HIS A 34 23.27 -22.31 42.11
C HIS A 34 22.65 -23.50 41.39
N LEU A 35 22.40 -23.35 40.08
CA LEU A 35 21.97 -24.46 39.24
C LEU A 35 23.19 -25.30 38.84
N VAL A 36 23.18 -26.54 39.30
CA VAL A 36 24.30 -27.48 39.18
C VAL A 36 23.91 -28.51 38.13
N ALA A 37 24.82 -28.81 37.19
CA ALA A 37 24.57 -29.84 36.19
C ALA A 37 24.60 -31.24 36.83
N ASN A 38 23.86 -32.19 36.27
CA ASN A 38 23.69 -33.53 36.87
C ASN A 38 25.01 -34.30 37.09
N ASP A 39 26.05 -33.96 36.36
CA ASP A 39 27.39 -34.56 36.41
C ASP A 39 28.37 -33.82 37.34
N SER A 40 27.96 -32.71 37.95
CA SER A 40 28.80 -31.91 38.84
C SER A 40 28.51 -32.17 40.32
N GLN A 41 29.57 -32.27 41.14
CA GLN A 41 29.44 -32.42 42.59
C GLN A 41 29.46 -31.03 43.25
N PRO A 42 28.34 -30.57 43.85
CA PRO A 42 28.23 -29.22 44.42
C PRO A 42 29.00 -29.01 45.74
N GLY A 43 29.57 -30.08 46.30
CA GLY A 43 30.31 -30.07 47.57
C GLY A 43 29.97 -31.30 48.42
N GLU A 44 30.82 -31.60 49.41
CA GLU A 44 30.55 -32.71 50.33
C GLU A 44 29.27 -32.46 51.14
N GLY A 45 28.36 -33.44 51.15
CA GLY A 45 27.13 -33.40 51.93
C GLY A 45 25.99 -32.55 51.34
N ILE A 46 26.13 -31.99 50.13
CA ILE A 46 25.09 -31.21 49.46
C ILE A 46 24.42 -32.08 48.39
N GLN A 47 23.10 -32.26 48.50
CA GLN A 47 22.27 -32.92 47.49
C GLN A 47 21.35 -31.88 46.80
N PRO A 48 21.47 -31.67 45.48
CA PRO A 48 20.56 -30.80 44.74
C PRO A 48 19.09 -31.27 44.82
N LEU A 49 18.17 -30.32 44.85
CA LEU A 49 16.74 -30.61 44.80
C LEU A 49 16.33 -31.01 43.38
N ASP A 50 15.77 -32.21 43.22
CA ASP A 50 15.23 -32.74 41.96
C ASP A 50 13.75 -33.17 42.15
N GLY A 51 12.86 -32.17 42.17
CA GLY A 51 11.42 -32.37 42.32
C GLY A 51 10.71 -32.49 40.98
N GLN A 52 9.51 -33.09 40.97
CA GLN A 52 8.70 -33.20 39.77
C GLN A 52 8.26 -31.83 39.23
N ALA A 53 8.55 -31.57 37.96
CA ALA A 53 8.06 -30.42 37.21
C ALA A 53 7.14 -30.89 36.08
N TRP A 54 6.04 -30.15 35.84
CA TRP A 54 5.04 -30.48 34.84
C TRP A 54 5.25 -29.68 33.56
N GLY A 55 5.10 -30.33 32.41
CA GLY A 55 5.18 -29.66 31.12
C GLY A 55 3.96 -28.76 30.89
N CYS A 56 4.15 -27.62 30.21
CA CYS A 56 3.03 -26.74 29.91
C CYS A 56 2.02 -27.33 28.91
N HIS A 57 2.42 -28.36 28.17
CA HIS A 57 1.56 -29.11 27.24
C HIS A 57 0.79 -30.26 27.92
N GLU A 58 0.98 -30.46 29.22
CA GLU A 58 0.38 -31.54 29.99
C GLU A 58 -0.73 -31.01 30.90
N ALA A 59 -1.81 -31.79 31.08
CA ALA A 59 -2.84 -31.50 32.06
C ALA A 59 -2.46 -32.09 33.43
N LEU A 60 -2.61 -31.31 34.50
CA LEU A 60 -2.27 -31.71 35.87
C LEU A 60 -3.23 -32.75 36.45
N SER A 61 -4.49 -32.72 35.99
CA SER A 61 -5.52 -33.68 36.37
C SER A 61 -6.44 -33.97 35.17
N PRO A 62 -7.22 -35.05 35.19
CA PRO A 62 -8.18 -35.37 34.12
C PRO A 62 -9.26 -34.29 33.92
N GLN A 63 -9.46 -33.41 34.89
CA GLN A 63 -10.43 -32.31 34.82
C GLN A 63 -9.81 -31.02 34.28
N ASP A 64 -8.47 -30.94 34.23
CA ASP A 64 -7.75 -29.75 33.78
C ASP A 64 -7.44 -29.80 32.28
N GLN A 65 -7.26 -28.62 31.69
CA GLN A 65 -6.77 -28.48 30.34
C GLN A 65 -5.30 -28.02 30.39
N PRO A 66 -4.45 -28.50 29.45
CA PRO A 66 -3.10 -27.98 29.32
C PRO A 66 -3.12 -26.48 28.92
N CYS A 67 -1.98 -25.82 29.04
CA CYS A 67 -1.86 -24.42 28.64
C CYS A 67 -2.19 -24.22 27.16
N SER A 68 -2.67 -23.02 26.82
CA SER A 68 -2.92 -22.65 25.43
C SER A 68 -1.59 -22.53 24.65
N CYS A 69 -1.63 -22.73 23.33
CA CYS A 69 -0.47 -22.52 22.45
C CYS A 69 0.08 -21.08 22.49
N GLN A 70 -0.75 -20.09 22.83
CA GLN A 70 -0.32 -18.70 23.01
C GLN A 70 0.60 -18.53 24.23
N ASP A 71 0.40 -19.35 25.27
CA ASP A 71 1.19 -19.34 26.49
C ASP A 71 2.35 -20.34 26.46
N CYS A 72 2.22 -21.42 25.67
CA CYS A 72 3.15 -22.54 25.61
C CYS A 72 3.36 -23.01 24.17
N ALA A 73 4.53 -22.74 23.59
CA ALA A 73 4.86 -23.16 22.23
C ALA A 73 4.87 -24.70 22.05
N GLN A 74 5.13 -25.46 23.12
CA GLN A 74 5.10 -26.92 23.09
C GLN A 74 3.67 -27.49 22.94
N ALA A 75 2.64 -26.72 23.29
CA ALA A 75 1.24 -27.09 23.10
C ALA A 75 0.74 -26.80 21.67
N CYS A 76 1.56 -26.20 20.81
CA CYS A 76 1.16 -25.80 19.47
C CYS A 76 1.17 -26.97 18.48
N PRO A 77 0.11 -27.15 17.67
CA PRO A 77 0.17 -28.07 16.54
C PRO A 77 1.14 -27.54 15.47
N PRO A 78 1.74 -28.42 14.65
CA PRO A 78 2.57 -28.00 13.53
C PRO A 78 1.74 -27.23 12.50
N VAL A 79 2.15 -26.00 12.17
CA VAL A 79 1.45 -25.14 11.20
C VAL A 79 2.18 -25.17 9.85
N LEU A 80 1.44 -25.39 8.77
CA LEU A 80 1.94 -25.21 7.40
C LEU A 80 1.99 -23.72 7.06
N ALA A 81 3.13 -23.26 6.54
CA ALA A 81 3.26 -21.88 6.10
C ALA A 81 2.22 -21.55 5.01
N PRO A 82 1.54 -20.39 5.09
CA PRO A 82 0.57 -20.00 4.08
C PRO A 82 1.24 -19.81 2.72
N THR A 83 0.53 -20.15 1.64
CA THR A 83 1.00 -19.91 0.28
C THR A 83 1.02 -18.42 -0.01
N SER A 84 1.98 -17.97 -0.83
CA SER A 84 2.06 -16.58 -1.27
C SER A 84 0.79 -16.18 -2.04
N PRO A 85 0.26 -14.95 -1.84
CA PRO A 85 -0.90 -14.48 -2.59
C PRO A 85 -0.61 -14.44 -4.10
N PRO A 86 -1.65 -14.60 -4.94
CA PRO A 86 -1.49 -14.49 -6.39
C PRO A 86 -1.02 -13.07 -6.78
N PRO A 87 -0.26 -12.93 -7.88
CA PRO A 87 0.19 -11.62 -8.34
C PRO A 87 -1.00 -10.74 -8.73
N PRO A 88 -0.89 -9.41 -8.56
CA PRO A 88 -1.96 -8.48 -8.91
C PRO A 88 -2.24 -8.51 -10.42
N PHE A 89 -3.50 -8.24 -10.78
CA PHE A 89 -3.99 -8.10 -12.16
C PHE A 89 -3.92 -9.36 -13.04
N ARG A 90 -4.63 -10.42 -12.63
CA ARG A 90 -4.93 -11.58 -13.48
C ARG A 90 -6.37 -11.56 -13.97
N LEU A 91 -6.57 -12.00 -15.21
CA LEU A 91 -7.89 -12.21 -15.80
C LEU A 91 -8.05 -13.72 -16.06
N GLY A 92 -8.76 -14.41 -15.16
CA GLY A 92 -8.77 -15.88 -15.12
C GLY A 92 -7.37 -16.42 -14.84
N ASN A 93 -6.85 -17.25 -15.75
CA ASN A 93 -5.52 -17.85 -15.63
C ASN A 93 -4.42 -17.07 -16.38
N ALA A 94 -4.76 -15.98 -17.08
CA ALA A 94 -3.83 -15.18 -17.86
C ALA A 94 -3.41 -13.91 -17.11
N ASP A 95 -2.22 -13.41 -17.44
CA ASP A 95 -1.79 -12.08 -17.06
C ASP A 95 -2.69 -11.02 -17.72
N GLY A 96 -3.28 -10.14 -16.91
CA GLY A 96 -4.26 -9.16 -17.38
C GLY A 96 -3.67 -8.17 -18.39
N ALA A 97 -2.39 -7.80 -18.24
CA ALA A 97 -1.74 -6.87 -19.16
C ALA A 97 -1.52 -7.55 -20.52
N LEU A 98 -1.16 -8.83 -20.51
CA LEU A 98 -1.02 -9.63 -21.73
C LEU A 98 -2.34 -9.74 -22.50
N VAL A 99 -3.46 -9.93 -21.80
CA VAL A 99 -4.80 -9.94 -22.42
C VAL A 99 -5.12 -8.58 -23.06
N VAL A 100 -4.90 -7.47 -22.34
CA VAL A 100 -5.15 -6.12 -22.87
C VAL A 100 -4.28 -5.83 -24.10
N CYS A 101 -2.99 -6.15 -24.03
CA CYS A 101 -2.07 -6.00 -25.16
C CYS A 101 -2.50 -6.84 -26.37
N GLY A 102 -2.94 -8.09 -26.15
CA GLY A 102 -3.45 -8.96 -27.19
C GLY A 102 -4.71 -8.41 -27.87
N LEU A 103 -5.67 -7.89 -27.10
CA LEU A 103 -6.89 -7.27 -27.63
C LEU A 103 -6.58 -6.02 -28.46
N LEU A 104 -5.69 -5.14 -27.98
CA LEU A 104 -5.26 -3.94 -28.70
C LEU A 104 -4.56 -4.29 -30.02
N PHE A 105 -3.64 -5.27 -29.98
CA PHE A 105 -2.95 -5.74 -31.17
C PHE A 105 -3.92 -6.38 -32.18
N GLY A 106 -4.85 -7.21 -31.71
CA GLY A 106 -5.87 -7.83 -32.56
C GLY A 106 -6.74 -6.79 -33.26
N LEU A 107 -7.22 -5.77 -32.54
CA LEU A 107 -8.00 -4.68 -33.11
C LEU A 107 -7.20 -3.92 -34.18
N LEU A 108 -5.94 -3.57 -33.88
CA LEU A 108 -5.07 -2.87 -34.81
C LEU A 108 -4.78 -3.70 -36.06
N ALA A 109 -4.49 -4.99 -35.92
CA ALA A 109 -4.29 -5.90 -37.05
C ALA A 109 -5.53 -6.04 -37.92
N ILE A 110 -6.73 -6.15 -37.32
CA ILE A 110 -7.99 -6.22 -38.06
C ILE A 110 -8.22 -4.92 -38.85
N THR A 111 -8.03 -3.75 -38.23
CA THR A 111 -8.17 -2.47 -38.94
C THR A 111 -7.16 -2.35 -40.09
N PHE A 112 -5.90 -2.76 -39.87
CA PHE A 112 -4.87 -2.74 -40.91
C PHE A 112 -5.21 -3.66 -42.08
N ILE A 113 -5.62 -4.90 -41.80
CA ILE A 113 -6.05 -5.86 -42.83
C ILE A 113 -7.28 -5.34 -43.57
N ALA A 114 -8.28 -4.81 -42.86
CA ALA A 114 -9.46 -4.22 -43.47
C ALA A 114 -9.09 -3.08 -44.42
N VAL A 115 -8.18 -2.18 -44.01
CA VAL A 115 -7.66 -1.11 -44.87
C VAL A 115 -6.94 -1.68 -46.09
N LEU A 116 -6.09 -2.69 -45.94
CA LEU A 116 -5.40 -3.32 -47.07
C LEU A 116 -6.36 -4.02 -48.03
N LEU A 117 -7.38 -4.72 -47.52
CA LEU A 117 -8.41 -5.36 -48.33
C LEU A 117 -9.27 -4.32 -49.05
N CYS A 118 -9.63 -3.23 -48.38
CA CYS A 118 -10.28 -2.08 -49.02
C CYS A 118 -9.41 -1.49 -50.13
N ARG A 119 -8.11 -1.28 -49.88
CA ARG A 119 -7.16 -0.75 -50.89
C ARG A 119 -6.94 -1.72 -52.07
N ARG A 120 -6.92 -3.03 -51.83
CA ARG A 120 -6.80 -4.05 -52.89
C ARG A 120 -8.08 -4.20 -53.72
N ARG A 121 -9.25 -4.02 -53.11
CA ARG A 121 -10.55 -3.97 -53.81
C ARG A 121 -10.73 -2.68 -54.62
N TRP A 122 -9.90 -1.68 -54.39
CA TRP A 122 -9.86 -0.49 -55.24
C TRP A 122 -8.96 -0.81 -56.44
N PRO A 123 -9.49 -0.80 -57.68
CA PRO A 123 -8.67 -1.07 -58.85
C PRO A 123 -7.53 -0.05 -58.89
N LYS A 124 -6.29 -0.52 -59.10
CA LYS A 124 -5.18 0.38 -59.41
C LYS A 124 -5.59 1.14 -60.67
N ALA A 125 -5.83 2.44 -60.54
CA ALA A 125 -6.01 3.30 -61.70
C ALA A 125 -4.70 3.22 -62.51
N THR A 126 -4.75 2.50 -63.62
CA THR A 126 -3.80 2.72 -64.72
C THR A 126 -3.94 4.19 -65.11
N ALA A 127 -2.81 4.88 -65.23
CA ALA A 127 -2.73 6.31 -65.51
C ALA A 127 -3.68 6.72 -66.65
N PRO A 128 -4.57 7.74 -66.48
CA PRO A 128 -5.45 8.14 -67.56
C PRO A 128 -4.84 9.23 -68.44
N LYS A 129 -4.83 8.97 -69.76
CA LYS A 129 -5.07 10.01 -70.78
C LYS A 129 -6.40 10.71 -70.48
N ALA A 130 -6.50 11.98 -70.86
CA ALA A 130 -7.56 12.93 -70.52
C ALA A 130 -9.03 12.40 -70.57
N GLN A 131 -9.72 12.52 -69.41
CA GLN A 131 -11.18 12.63 -69.12
C GLN A 131 -12.21 11.58 -69.65
N PRO A 132 -13.43 11.44 -69.04
CA PRO A 132 -13.90 11.71 -67.67
C PRO A 132 -14.37 10.43 -66.92
N ALA A 133 -14.62 10.54 -65.61
CA ALA A 133 -14.75 9.46 -64.62
C ALA A 133 -16.02 8.57 -64.68
N PRO A 134 -15.92 7.29 -64.23
CA PRO A 134 -17.07 6.58 -63.67
C PRO A 134 -16.85 6.00 -62.25
N ALA A 135 -17.84 6.31 -61.40
CA ALA A 135 -18.45 5.54 -60.30
C ALA A 135 -17.60 4.69 -59.30
N SER A 136 -17.24 5.31 -58.18
CA SER A 136 -17.60 4.79 -56.86
C SER A 136 -18.48 5.83 -56.16
N SER A 137 -19.78 5.70 -56.38
CA SER A 137 -20.71 6.84 -56.57
C SER A 137 -21.51 7.29 -55.34
N CYS A 138 -21.37 6.66 -54.17
CA CYS A 138 -22.17 7.04 -52.99
C CYS A 138 -21.36 7.84 -51.96
N SER A 139 -20.20 7.34 -51.51
CA SER A 139 -19.38 8.01 -50.48
C SER A 139 -18.75 9.32 -50.96
N ARG A 140 -18.32 9.42 -52.23
CA ARG A 140 -17.84 10.69 -52.81
C ARG A 140 -18.96 11.70 -53.01
N ARG A 141 -20.16 11.28 -53.43
CA ARG A 141 -21.32 12.19 -53.56
C ARG A 141 -21.84 12.63 -52.19
N LEU A 142 -21.82 11.75 -51.20
CA LEU A 142 -22.18 12.06 -49.82
C LEU A 142 -21.14 12.99 -49.18
N SER A 143 -19.85 12.76 -49.44
CA SER A 143 -18.75 13.62 -48.99
C SER A 143 -18.79 14.99 -49.66
N ASP A 144 -18.90 15.06 -50.99
CA ASP A 144 -19.00 16.32 -51.71
C ASP A 144 -20.29 17.06 -51.33
N GLY A 145 -21.38 16.33 -51.08
CA GLY A 145 -22.64 16.88 -50.59
C GLY A 145 -22.53 17.44 -49.17
N SER A 146 -21.90 16.71 -48.24
CA SER A 146 -21.69 17.17 -46.87
C SER A 146 -20.71 18.35 -46.81
N HIS A 147 -19.64 18.33 -47.60
CA HIS A 147 -18.71 19.44 -47.76
C HIS A 147 -19.42 20.69 -48.29
N ARG A 148 -20.26 20.56 -49.32
CA ARG A 148 -21.02 21.69 -49.87
C ARG A 148 -22.07 22.22 -48.89
N LEU A 149 -22.77 21.33 -48.18
CA LEU A 149 -23.74 21.72 -47.16
C LEU A 149 -23.08 22.47 -46.01
N LEU A 150 -22.01 21.93 -45.43
CA LEU A 150 -21.26 22.59 -44.36
C LEU A 150 -20.68 23.92 -44.85
N ALA A 151 -20.10 23.94 -46.06
CA ALA A 151 -19.52 25.16 -46.61
C ALA A 151 -20.59 26.25 -46.85
N ASN A 152 -21.78 25.89 -47.34
CA ASN A 152 -22.86 26.84 -47.53
C ASN A 152 -23.46 27.30 -46.19
N ALA A 153 -23.65 26.39 -45.24
CA ALA A 153 -24.14 26.70 -43.90
C ALA A 153 -23.19 27.65 -43.15
N PHE A 154 -21.88 27.35 -43.13
CA PHE A 154 -20.89 28.21 -42.49
C PHE A 154 -20.67 29.53 -43.25
N ARG A 155 -20.78 29.55 -44.59
CA ARG A 155 -20.77 30.81 -45.34
C ARG A 155 -21.96 31.68 -44.98
N TRP A 156 -23.16 31.12 -44.94
CA TRP A 156 -24.38 31.84 -44.56
C TRP A 156 -24.34 32.33 -43.11
N TRP A 157 -23.90 31.48 -42.18
CA TRP A 157 -23.70 31.85 -40.78
C TRP A 157 -22.63 32.94 -40.65
N GLY A 158 -21.50 32.78 -41.34
CA GLY A 158 -20.39 33.71 -41.33
C GLY A 158 -20.76 35.07 -41.93
N THR A 159 -21.51 35.12 -43.03
CA THR A 159 -22.00 36.38 -43.61
C THR A 159 -23.00 37.07 -42.70
N TRP A 160 -23.86 36.31 -42.01
CA TRP A 160 -24.78 36.85 -41.01
C TRP A 160 -24.04 37.46 -39.80
N VAL A 161 -23.03 36.75 -39.28
CA VAL A 161 -22.16 37.24 -38.20
C VAL A 161 -21.36 38.47 -38.62
N ALA A 162 -20.79 38.47 -39.83
CA ALA A 162 -20.02 39.60 -40.37
C ALA A 162 -20.90 40.82 -40.69
N GLY A 163 -22.19 40.63 -40.97
CA GLY A 163 -23.15 41.70 -41.19
C GLY A 163 -23.57 42.44 -39.89
N HIS A 164 -23.44 41.80 -38.72
CA HIS A 164 -23.83 42.37 -37.42
C HIS A 164 -22.76 42.13 -36.33
N PRO A 165 -21.51 42.59 -36.52
CA PRO A 165 -20.40 42.23 -35.64
C PRO A 165 -20.60 42.70 -34.19
N VAL A 166 -21.15 43.90 -33.99
CA VAL A 166 -21.37 44.46 -32.65
C VAL A 166 -22.44 43.67 -31.88
N ALA A 167 -23.57 43.33 -32.50
CA ALA A 167 -24.63 42.56 -31.86
C ALA A 167 -24.15 41.16 -31.45
N VAL A 168 -23.38 40.48 -32.32
CA VAL A 168 -22.81 39.16 -32.01
C VAL A 168 -21.81 39.24 -30.86
N LEU A 169 -20.94 40.26 -30.83
CA LEU A 169 -19.99 40.47 -29.74
C LEU A 169 -20.68 40.73 -28.40
N VAL A 170 -21.73 41.56 -28.38
CA VAL A 170 -22.52 41.83 -27.17
C VAL A 170 -23.17 40.55 -26.66
N VAL A 171 -23.82 39.78 -27.53
CA VAL A 171 -24.44 38.50 -27.15
C VAL A 171 -23.39 37.52 -26.63
N ALA A 172 -22.23 37.39 -27.29
CA ALA A 172 -21.15 36.52 -26.85
C ALA A 172 -20.62 36.90 -25.46
N VAL A 173 -20.42 38.20 -25.20
CA VAL A 173 -19.99 38.71 -23.88
C VAL A 173 -21.06 38.47 -22.82
N VAL A 174 -22.34 38.68 -23.13
CA VAL A 174 -23.44 38.43 -22.19
C VAL A 174 -23.54 36.93 -21.85
N VAL A 175 -23.44 36.05 -22.85
CA VAL A 175 -23.47 34.59 -22.64
C VAL A 175 -22.24 34.13 -21.86
N ALA A 176 -21.04 34.55 -22.25
CA ALA A 176 -19.80 34.20 -21.56
C ALA A 176 -19.78 34.72 -20.12
N GLY A 177 -20.21 35.97 -19.91
CA GLY A 177 -20.33 36.58 -18.59
C GLY A 177 -21.38 35.88 -17.71
N GLY A 178 -22.52 35.51 -18.28
CA GLY A 178 -23.56 34.74 -17.60
C GLY A 178 -23.08 33.35 -17.17
N LEU A 179 -22.33 32.64 -18.03
CA LEU A 179 -21.70 31.36 -17.68
C LEU A 179 -20.59 31.54 -16.62
N ALA A 180 -19.79 32.59 -16.74
CA ALA A 180 -18.72 32.90 -15.79
C ALA A 180 -19.25 33.31 -14.41
N ALA A 181 -20.46 33.88 -14.30
CA ALA A 181 -21.08 34.22 -13.03
C ALA A 181 -21.24 32.99 -12.11
N GLY A 182 -21.39 31.78 -12.68
CA GLY A 182 -21.43 30.53 -11.91
C GLY A 182 -20.15 30.26 -11.10
N LEU A 183 -19.02 30.85 -11.49
CA LEU A 183 -17.76 30.76 -10.75
C LEU A 183 -17.86 31.35 -9.34
N ALA A 184 -18.77 32.30 -9.10
CA ALA A 184 -19.02 32.84 -7.77
C ALA A 184 -19.58 31.78 -6.79
N THR A 185 -20.12 30.68 -7.30
CA THR A 185 -20.65 29.55 -6.49
C THR A 185 -19.71 28.33 -6.48
N LEU A 186 -18.51 28.45 -7.04
CA LEU A 186 -17.54 27.36 -7.06
C LEU A 186 -17.16 26.94 -5.63
N ARG A 187 -17.24 25.64 -5.36
CA ARG A 187 -16.76 25.03 -4.12
C ARG A 187 -15.60 24.08 -4.42
N LEU A 188 -14.48 24.29 -3.76
CA LEU A 188 -13.29 23.44 -3.89
C LEU A 188 -13.28 22.40 -2.77
N THR A 189 -13.28 21.13 -3.14
CA THR A 189 -13.09 20.02 -2.19
C THR A 189 -11.59 19.80 -1.98
N THR A 190 -11.10 20.04 -0.76
CA THR A 190 -9.68 19.89 -0.40
C THR A 190 -9.41 18.66 0.47
N ASP A 191 -10.45 17.97 0.93
CA ASP A 191 -10.29 16.74 1.70
C ASP A 191 -9.82 15.61 0.76
N PRO A 192 -8.61 15.05 0.96
CA PRO A 192 -8.11 13.97 0.12
C PRO A 192 -9.00 12.72 0.19
N VAL A 193 -9.68 12.47 1.31
CA VAL A 193 -10.53 11.28 1.41
C VAL A 193 -11.72 11.43 0.46
N GLU A 194 -12.33 12.61 0.36
CA GLU A 194 -13.40 12.86 -0.61
C GLU A 194 -12.90 12.80 -2.06
N LEU A 195 -11.67 13.22 -2.33
CA LEU A 195 -11.09 13.23 -3.67
C LEU A 195 -10.73 11.82 -4.17
N TRP A 196 -10.20 10.97 -3.29
CA TRP A 196 -9.62 9.67 -3.65
C TRP A 196 -10.50 8.47 -3.31
N SER A 197 -11.67 8.67 -2.69
CA SER A 197 -12.59 7.57 -2.39
C SER A 197 -14.00 7.89 -2.85
N ALA A 198 -14.58 6.96 -3.61
CA ALA A 198 -15.99 7.08 -4.01
C ALA A 198 -16.89 6.96 -2.78
N PRO A 199 -17.95 7.80 -2.65
CA PRO A 199 -18.79 7.85 -1.45
C PRO A 199 -19.53 6.52 -1.19
N GLY A 200 -19.86 5.77 -2.25
CA GLY A 200 -20.47 4.44 -2.16
C GLY A 200 -19.50 3.27 -2.06
N SER A 201 -18.18 3.51 -2.01
CA SER A 201 -17.20 2.42 -1.94
C SER A 201 -17.26 1.66 -0.61
N ARG A 202 -16.96 0.36 -0.64
CA ARG A 202 -16.91 -0.49 0.57
C ARG A 202 -16.01 0.10 1.64
N ALA A 203 -14.82 0.57 1.27
CA ALA A 203 -13.88 1.19 2.20
C ALA A 203 -14.46 2.44 2.89
N ARG A 204 -15.25 3.26 2.17
CA ARG A 204 -15.91 4.43 2.78
C ARG A 204 -17.00 4.03 3.76
N GLN A 205 -17.75 2.97 3.47
CA GLN A 205 -18.78 2.44 4.37
C GLN A 205 -18.17 1.84 5.65
N GLU A 206 -17.11 1.03 5.52
CA GLU A 206 -16.38 0.48 6.66
C GLU A 206 -15.77 1.58 7.53
N LYS A 207 -15.19 2.61 6.90
CA LYS A 207 -14.68 3.78 7.62
C LYS A 207 -15.80 4.52 8.37
N ALA A 208 -16.93 4.79 7.72
CA ALA A 208 -18.05 5.49 8.35
C ALA A 208 -18.61 4.70 9.54
N PHE A 209 -18.72 3.38 9.41
CA PHE A 209 -19.10 2.49 10.50
C PHE A 209 -18.11 2.57 11.66
N HIS A 210 -16.81 2.46 11.37
CA HIS A 210 -15.76 2.54 12.40
C HIS A 210 -15.77 3.88 13.12
N ASP A 211 -15.78 4.99 12.38
CA ASP A 211 -15.79 6.34 12.94
C ASP A 211 -17.03 6.58 13.84
N GLN A 212 -18.19 6.01 13.48
CA GLN A 212 -19.42 6.13 14.26
C GLN A 212 -19.37 5.35 15.58
N HIS A 213 -18.79 4.16 15.60
CA HIS A 213 -18.80 3.27 16.77
C HIS A 213 -17.59 3.47 17.70
N PHE A 214 -16.44 3.81 17.13
CA PHE A 214 -15.17 3.92 17.86
C PHE A 214 -14.60 5.34 17.90
N GLY A 215 -15.24 6.28 17.20
CA GLY A 215 -14.68 7.61 16.94
C GLY A 215 -13.67 7.60 15.79
N PRO A 216 -13.32 8.78 15.26
CA PRO A 216 -12.32 8.88 14.22
C PRO A 216 -10.93 8.51 14.74
N PHE A 217 -10.11 7.93 13.85
CA PHE A 217 -8.72 7.60 14.19
C PHE A 217 -7.91 8.85 14.58
N PHE A 218 -6.98 8.70 15.53
CA PHE A 218 -6.17 9.79 16.05
C PHE A 218 -5.22 10.37 15.01
N ARG A 219 -4.91 11.67 15.13
CA ARG A 219 -3.92 12.35 14.27
C ARG A 219 -2.53 12.16 14.86
N THR A 220 -1.64 11.54 14.09
CA THR A 220 -0.24 11.33 14.48
C THR A 220 0.65 12.46 13.96
N ASN A 221 1.41 13.09 14.88
CA ASN A 221 2.49 14.03 14.52
C ASN A 221 3.82 13.39 14.94
N GLN A 222 4.67 13.02 13.97
CA GLN A 222 5.92 12.30 14.21
C GLN A 222 7.13 13.10 13.71
N ILE A 223 8.21 13.11 14.50
CA ILE A 223 9.51 13.67 14.11
C ILE A 223 10.54 12.53 14.13
N ILE A 224 11.28 12.38 13.03
CA ILE A 224 12.35 11.39 12.89
C ILE A 224 13.66 12.13 12.76
N VAL A 225 14.58 11.90 13.70
CA VAL A 225 15.90 12.56 13.75
C VAL A 225 16.99 11.52 13.53
N THR A 226 17.95 11.84 12.67
CA THR A 226 19.15 11.04 12.43
C THR A 226 20.39 11.91 12.59
N ALA A 227 21.54 11.29 12.88
CA ALA A 227 22.81 11.99 13.07
C ALA A 227 23.79 11.63 11.94
N PRO A 228 23.68 12.24 10.75
CA PRO A 228 24.59 11.95 9.64
C PRO A 228 26.03 12.34 10.00
N GLY A 229 26.99 11.51 9.64
CA GLY A 229 28.42 11.74 9.88
C GLY A 229 28.91 11.48 11.31
N ARG A 230 28.05 11.09 12.26
CA ARG A 230 28.48 10.66 13.59
C ARG A 230 28.80 9.16 13.60
N ALA A 231 30.04 8.83 13.95
CA ALA A 231 30.46 7.44 14.15
C ALA A 231 29.80 6.83 15.40
N GLY A 232 29.60 5.51 15.37
CA GLY A 232 29.17 4.76 16.55
C GLY A 232 30.30 4.61 17.57
N VAL A 233 29.93 4.26 18.81
CA VAL A 233 30.87 4.05 19.92
C VAL A 233 30.64 2.71 20.59
N GLY A 234 31.71 2.05 21.01
CA GLY A 234 31.66 0.85 21.86
C GLY A 234 31.53 1.22 23.33
N TYR A 235 30.78 0.43 24.10
CA TYR A 235 30.60 0.60 25.54
C TYR A 235 30.59 -0.76 26.24
N GLU A 236 31.39 -0.89 27.29
CA GLU A 236 31.45 -2.11 28.11
C GLU A 236 30.44 -2.00 29.27
N SER A 237 29.32 -2.70 29.15
CA SER A 237 28.32 -2.74 30.21
C SER A 237 28.70 -3.76 31.27
N VAL A 238 28.63 -3.37 32.54
CA VAL A 238 28.83 -4.26 33.71
C VAL A 238 27.92 -5.52 33.63
N LEU A 239 26.78 -5.42 32.94
CA LEU A 239 25.71 -6.41 32.99
C LEU A 239 25.54 -7.19 31.69
N LEU A 240 25.80 -6.52 30.57
CA LEU A 240 25.56 -7.04 29.22
C LEU A 240 26.84 -7.19 28.38
N GLY A 241 28.00 -6.83 28.95
CA GLY A 241 29.29 -6.80 28.29
C GLY A 241 29.39 -5.72 27.21
N ALA A 242 30.32 -5.91 26.27
CA ALA A 242 30.55 -5.04 25.12
C ALA A 242 29.29 -4.84 24.26
N LYS A 243 28.92 -3.58 24.00
CA LYS A 243 27.82 -3.15 23.12
C LYS A 243 28.24 -1.99 22.22
N ASN A 244 27.66 -1.95 21.03
CA ASN A 244 27.86 -0.87 20.07
C ASN A 244 26.64 0.05 20.05
N PHE A 245 26.87 1.35 20.20
CA PHE A 245 25.85 2.39 20.14
C PHE A 245 25.99 3.21 18.88
N SER A 246 24.86 3.50 18.22
CA SER A 246 24.81 4.38 17.04
C SER A 246 25.18 5.83 17.39
N GLY A 247 25.75 6.56 16.43
CA GLY A 247 26.12 7.97 16.58
C GLY A 247 24.96 8.92 16.92
N VAL A 248 23.70 8.47 16.78
CA VAL A 248 22.54 9.25 17.26
C VAL A 248 22.45 9.29 18.79
N LEU A 249 23.01 8.29 19.48
CA LEU A 249 23.02 8.18 20.94
C LEU A 249 24.30 8.75 21.57
N THR A 250 25.20 9.32 20.76
CA THR A 250 26.41 9.95 21.27
C THR A 250 26.13 11.39 21.68
N THR A 251 26.83 11.85 22.72
CA THR A 251 26.78 13.24 23.13
C THR A 251 27.26 14.12 21.97
N PRO A 252 26.53 15.22 21.66
CA PRO A 252 27.03 16.17 20.68
C PRO A 252 28.38 16.72 21.17
N PRO A 253 29.32 17.03 20.25
CA PRO A 253 30.48 17.82 20.63
C PRO A 253 30.00 19.11 21.29
N ALA A 254 30.65 19.50 22.39
CA ALA A 254 30.35 20.77 23.05
C ALA A 254 30.42 21.89 22.00
N TRP A 255 29.36 22.70 21.92
CA TRP A 255 29.38 23.89 21.07
C TRP A 255 30.49 24.82 21.55
N PRO A 256 31.28 25.43 20.63
CA PRO A 256 32.29 26.42 21.00
C PRO A 256 31.68 27.68 21.62
#